data_AF-A0A973F818-F1
#
_entry.id   AF-A0A973F818-F1
#
_cell.length_a   1.000
_cell.length_b   1.000
_cell.length_c   1.000
_cell.angle_alpha   90.00
_cell.angle_beta   90.00
_cell.angle_gamma   90.00
#
_symmetry.space_group_name_H-M   'P 1'
#
loop_
_entity.id
_entity.type
_entity.pdbx_description
1 polymer ?
#
loop_
_entity_poly.entity_id
_entity_poly.type
_entity_poly.pdbx_seq_one_letter_code
_entity_poly.pdbx_strand_id
1 'polypeptide(L)'
;MSIRDAYKKKAEAELELAQARLAEFKAKGKTMAEELHVKYTEQIHTLERGIESARVNLKEIGEAGEDAWEHLKDGIENALRSLSSGIHDLADRMK
;
A
#
# COMPACT_ATOMS: atom_id res chain seq x y z
N MET A 1 -3.77 -24.83 -5.81
CA MET A 1 -3.43 -23.41 -5.52
C MET A 1 -2.00 -23.42 -5.00
N SER A 2 -1.08 -22.73 -5.67
CA SER A 2 0.32 -22.67 -5.23
C SER A 2 0.47 -21.77 -4.00
N ILE A 3 1.56 -21.93 -3.24
CA ILE A 3 1.96 -20.98 -2.18
C ILE A 3 2.03 -19.56 -2.75
N ARG A 4 2.50 -19.42 -4.01
CA ARG A 4 2.55 -18.15 -4.72
C ARG A 4 1.15 -17.55 -4.94
N ASP A 5 0.18 -18.35 -5.39
CA ASP A 5 -1.19 -17.87 -5.61
C ASP A 5 -1.83 -17.42 -4.30
N ALA A 6 -1.58 -18.15 -3.21
CA ALA A 6 -2.07 -17.80 -1.88
C ALA A 6 -1.48 -16.48 -1.40
N TYR A 7 -0.17 -16.31 -1.57
CA TYR A 7 0.47 -15.04 -1.24
C TYR A 7 -0.05 -13.89 -2.09
N LYS A 8 -0.18 -14.07 -3.41
CA LYS A 8 -0.69 -13.00 -4.29
C LYS A 8 -2.04 -12.50 -3.85
N LYS A 9 -2.99 -13.40 -3.59
CA LYS A 9 -4.32 -13.01 -3.12
C LYS A 9 -4.27 -12.29 -1.78
N LYS A 10 -3.40 -12.72 -0.87
CA LYS A 10 -3.20 -12.05 0.42
C LYS A 10 -2.64 -10.63 0.22
N ALA A 11 -1.59 -10.49 -0.57
CA ALA A 11 -0.97 -9.19 -0.87
C ALA A 11 -1.93 -8.25 -1.60
N GLU A 12 -2.72 -8.74 -2.56
CA GLU A 12 -3.79 -7.97 -3.21
C GLU A 12 -4.80 -7.45 -2.19
N ALA A 13 -5.29 -8.30 -1.30
CA ALA A 13 -6.25 -7.91 -0.27
C ALA A 13 -5.68 -6.84 0.70
N GLU A 14 -4.40 -6.96 1.07
CA GLU A 14 -3.73 -5.94 1.88
C GLU A 14 -3.61 -4.59 1.16
N LEU A 15 -3.30 -4.61 -0.15
CA LEU A 15 -3.24 -3.40 -0.99
C LEU A 15 -4.61 -2.76 -1.18
N GLU A 16 -5.67 -3.56 -1.34
CA GLU A 16 -7.04 -3.07 -1.41
C GLU A 16 -7.47 -2.41 -0.09
N LEU A 17 -7.17 -3.04 1.05
CA LEU A 17 -7.44 -2.46 2.37
C LEU A 17 -6.69 -1.15 2.58
N ALA A 18 -5.41 -1.10 2.17
CA ALA A 18 -4.59 0.09 2.22
C ALA A 18 -5.21 1.22 1.38
N GLN A 19 -5.64 0.92 0.15
CA GLN A 19 -6.27 1.89 -0.74
C GLN A 19 -7.59 2.43 -0.16
N ALA A 20 -8.41 1.56 0.44
CA ALA A 20 -9.66 1.96 1.07
C ALA A 20 -9.43 2.93 2.25
N ARG A 21 -8.41 2.68 3.09
CA ARG A 21 -8.04 3.59 4.18
C ARG A 21 -7.56 4.94 3.68
N LEU A 22 -6.74 4.97 2.62
CA LEU A 22 -6.31 6.24 2.01
C LEU A 22 -7.49 7.04 1.45
N ALA A 23 -8.48 6.37 0.84
CA ALA A 23 -9.69 7.04 0.37
C ALA A 23 -10.48 7.68 1.53
N GLU A 24 -10.56 7.01 2.67
CA GLU A 24 -11.17 7.56 3.89
C GLU A 24 -10.41 8.80 4.38
N PHE A 25 -9.08 8.74 4.46
CA PHE A 25 -8.24 9.88 4.86
C PHE A 25 -8.35 11.06 3.90
N LYS A 26 -8.40 10.78 2.60
CA LYS A 26 -8.61 11.83 1.58
C LYS A 26 -9.95 12.52 1.76
N ALA A 27 -11.00 11.79 2.13
CA ALA A 27 -12.31 12.37 2.44
C ALA A 27 -12.26 13.23 3.72
N LYS A 28 -11.64 12.72 4.80
CA LYS A 28 -11.45 13.46 6.06
C LYS A 28 -10.66 14.75 5.87
N GLY A 29 -9.57 14.69 5.11
CA GLY A 29 -8.67 15.83 4.84
C GLY A 29 -9.39 17.04 4.24
N LYS A 30 -10.43 16.82 3.41
CA LYS A 30 -11.23 17.90 2.78
C LYS A 30 -11.96 18.79 3.78
N THR A 31 -12.15 18.33 5.02
CA THR A 31 -12.83 19.07 6.07
C THR A 31 -11.88 19.75 7.05
N MET A 32 -10.57 19.55 6.87
CA MET A 32 -9.53 20.10 7.76
C MET A 32 -9.10 21.50 7.32
N ALA A 33 -8.38 22.20 8.20
CA ALA A 33 -7.75 23.48 7.88
C ALA A 33 -6.75 23.34 6.72
N GLU A 34 -6.61 24.38 5.90
CA GLU A 34 -5.83 24.36 4.65
C GLU A 34 -4.37 23.89 4.84
N GLU A 35 -3.72 24.30 5.94
CA GLU A 35 -2.35 23.89 6.27
C GLU A 35 -2.21 22.37 6.50
N LEU A 36 -3.18 21.78 7.20
CA LEU A 36 -3.23 20.33 7.44
C LEU A 36 -3.65 19.59 6.17
N HIS A 37 -4.55 20.17 5.38
CA HIS A 37 -5.01 19.60 4.11
C HIS A 37 -3.85 19.38 3.13
N VAL A 38 -2.97 20.37 2.94
CA VAL A 38 -1.79 20.24 2.06
C VAL A 38 -0.87 19.12 2.55
N LYS A 39 -0.50 19.15 3.84
CA LYS A 39 0.42 18.18 4.44
C LYS A 39 -0.09 16.73 4.34
N TYR A 40 -1.38 16.51 4.61
CA TYR A 40 -1.96 15.17 4.51
C TYR A 40 -2.14 14.72 3.07
N THR A 41 -2.48 15.63 2.16
CA THR A 41 -2.61 15.32 0.73
C THR A 41 -1.29 14.81 0.15
N GLU A 42 -0.15 15.42 0.50
CA GLU A 42 1.18 14.94 0.07
C GLU A 42 1.51 13.54 0.61
N GLN A 43 1.18 13.28 1.88
CA GLN A 43 1.38 11.96 2.48
C GLN A 43 0.49 10.89 1.85
N ILE A 44 -0.79 11.21 1.63
CA ILE A 44 -1.74 10.32 0.95
C ILE A 44 -1.24 10.00 -0.47
N HIS A 45 -0.80 10.98 -1.24
CA HIS A 45 -0.26 10.74 -2.58
C HIS A 45 1.01 9.88 -2.59
N THR A 46 1.86 10.03 -1.58
CA THR A 46 3.04 9.17 -1.44
C THR A 46 2.64 7.72 -1.17
N LEU A 47 1.65 7.50 -0.31
CA LEU A 47 1.12 6.16 -0.03
C LEU A 47 0.35 5.58 -1.23
N GLU A 48 -0.43 6.38 -1.96
CA GLU A 48 -1.11 5.97 -3.21
C GLU A 48 -0.10 5.45 -4.23
N ARG A 49 1.01 6.17 -4.46
CA ARG A 49 2.09 5.72 -5.36
C ARG A 49 2.75 4.43 -4.88
N GLY A 50 2.94 4.28 -3.57
CA GLY A 50 3.48 3.05 -2.99
C GLY A 50 2.58 1.84 -3.25
N ILE A 51 1.25 2.00 -3.12
CA ILE A 51 0.27 0.95 -3.42
C ILE A 51 0.33 0.57 -4.91
N GLU A 52 0.37 1.56 -5.80
CA GLU A 52 0.44 1.31 -7.24
C GLU A 52 1.72 0.55 -7.62
N SER A 53 2.87 0.98 -7.10
CA SER A 53 4.14 0.29 -7.33
C SER A 53 4.12 -1.15 -6.78
N ALA A 54 3.59 -1.37 -5.57
CA ALA A 54 3.45 -2.71 -5.01
C ALA A 54 2.51 -3.60 -5.85
N ARG A 55 1.43 -3.04 -6.41
CA ARG A 55 0.54 -3.77 -7.34
C ARG A 55 1.24 -4.15 -8.64
N VAL A 56 2.06 -3.27 -9.20
CA VAL A 56 2.85 -3.57 -10.40
C VAL A 56 3.82 -4.72 -10.11
N ASN A 57 4.62 -4.61 -9.04
CA ASN A 57 5.56 -5.66 -8.64
C ASN A 57 4.87 -7.00 -8.39
N LEU A 58 3.67 -6.98 -7.80
CA LEU A 58 2.89 -8.21 -7.53
C LEU A 58 2.38 -8.89 -8.81
N LYS A 59 2.11 -8.12 -9.87
CA LYS A 59 1.77 -8.67 -11.19
C LYS A 59 2.99 -9.34 -11.83
N GLU A 60 4.14 -8.67 -11.81
CA GLU A 60 5.40 -9.17 -12.37
C GLU A 60 5.85 -10.49 -11.70
N ILE A 61 5.59 -10.66 -10.40
CA ILE A 61 5.86 -11.92 -9.69
C ILE A 61 5.10 -13.12 -10.26
N GLY A 62 4.00 -12.87 -10.97
CA GLY A 62 3.25 -13.90 -11.66
C GLY A 62 3.96 -14.57 -12.81
N GLU A 63 4.88 -13.83 -13.42
CA GLU A 63 5.62 -14.24 -14.61
C GLU A 63 6.99 -14.82 -14.25
N ALA A 64 7.41 -14.68 -12.99
CA ALA A 64 8.71 -15.13 -12.48
C ALA A 64 8.80 -16.67 -12.29
N GLY A 65 10.01 -17.22 -12.43
CA GLY A 65 10.33 -18.60 -12.02
C GLY A 65 10.29 -18.80 -10.50
N GLU A 66 10.38 -20.05 -10.01
CA GLU A 66 10.33 -20.34 -8.56
C GLU A 66 11.42 -19.65 -7.75
N ASP A 67 12.68 -19.67 -8.20
CA ASP A 67 13.80 -19.02 -7.50
C ASP A 67 13.72 -17.49 -7.50
N ALA A 68 13.21 -16.89 -8.58
CA ALA A 68 13.08 -15.44 -8.69
C ALA A 68 11.92 -14.89 -7.83
N TRP A 69 10.91 -15.72 -7.56
CA TRP A 69 9.72 -15.32 -6.81
C TRP A 69 10.03 -15.02 -5.33
N GLU A 70 10.89 -15.81 -4.66
CA GLU A 70 11.20 -15.58 -3.23
C GLU A 70 11.89 -14.21 -3.02
N HIS A 71 12.82 -13.83 -3.88
CA HIS A 71 13.46 -12.50 -3.82
C HIS A 71 12.48 -11.35 -4.06
N LEU A 72 11.59 -11.51 -5.04
CA LEU A 72 10.58 -10.48 -5.32
C LEU A 72 9.55 -10.38 -4.18
N LYS A 73 9.24 -11.51 -3.53
CA LYS A 73 8.32 -11.56 -2.38
C LYS A 73 8.85 -10.73 -1.21
N ASP A 74 10.14 -10.84 -0.86
CA ASP A 74 10.76 -10.00 0.17
C ASP A 74 10.63 -8.50 -0.14
N GLY A 75 10.80 -8.12 -1.41
CA GLY A 75 10.60 -6.74 -1.86
C GLY A 75 9.15 -6.26 -1.64
N ILE A 76 8.17 -7.10 -1.96
CA ILE A 76 6.75 -6.79 -1.77
C ILE A 76 6.40 -6.74 -0.28
N GLU A 77 6.91 -7.66 0.55
CA GLU A 77 6.66 -7.66 2.00
C GLU A 77 7.20 -6.39 2.66
N ASN A 78 8.37 -5.91 2.22
CA ASN A 78 8.92 -4.63 2.69
C ASN A 78 8.06 -3.43 2.25
N ALA A 79 7.55 -3.45 1.02
CA ALA A 79 6.63 -2.41 0.53
C ALA A 79 5.32 -2.39 1.32
N LEU A 80 4.69 -3.56 1.54
CA LEU A 80 3.47 -3.70 2.33
C LEU A 80 3.67 -3.24 3.78
N ARG A 81 4.79 -3.59 4.40
CA ARG A 81 5.14 -3.13 5.75
C ARG A 81 5.26 -1.61 5.81
N SER A 82 5.94 -1.01 4.83
CA SER A 82 6.12 0.44 4.75
C SER A 82 4.78 1.16 4.56
N LEU A 83 3.91 0.62 3.70
CA LEU A 83 2.54 1.10 3.51
C LEU A 83 1.72 1.02 4.80
N SER A 84 1.77 -0.13 5.49
CA SER A 84 1.06 -0.32 6.75
C SER A 84 1.51 0.67 7.82
N SER A 85 2.83 0.92 7.93
CA SER A 85 3.36 1.92 8.86
C SER A 85 2.88 3.31 8.49
N GLY A 86 3.03 3.73 7.23
CA GLY A 86 2.62 5.05 6.79
C GLY A 86 1.11 5.31 6.94
N ILE A 87 0.28 4.30 6.72
CA ILE A 87 -1.17 4.36 6.98
C ILE A 87 -1.45 4.49 8.48
N HIS A 88 -0.72 3.77 9.33
CA HIS A 88 -0.86 3.87 10.79
C HIS A 88 -0.46 5.27 11.29
N ASP A 89 0.69 5.77 10.84
CA ASP A 89 1.18 7.12 11.14
C ASP A 89 0.18 8.20 10.71
N LEU A 90 -0.37 8.08 9.50
CA LEU A 90 -1.37 9.02 9.00
C LEU A 90 -2.67 8.91 9.82
N ALA A 91 -3.10 7.70 10.17
CA ALA A 91 -4.29 7.49 11.01
C ALA A 91 -4.15 8.14 12.38
N ASP A 92 -2.98 8.05 13.00
CA ASP A 92 -2.75 8.62 14.33
C ASP A 92 -2.73 10.16 14.31
N ARG A 93 -2.19 10.76 13.24
CA ARG A 93 -2.18 12.23 13.04
C ARG A 93 -3.54 12.81 12.68
N MET A 94 -4.44 11.99 12.15
CA MET A 94 -5.80 12.38 11.75
C MET A 94 -6.87 12.10 12.81
N LYS A 95 -6.49 11.56 13.98
CA LYS A 95 -7.37 11.54 15.17
C LYS A 95 -7.67 12.95 15.65
#